data_AF-S0G0P9-F1
#
_entry.id   AF-S0G0P9-F1
#
_cell.length_a   1.000
_cell.length_b   1.000
_cell.length_c   1.000
_cell.angle_alpha   90.00
_cell.angle_beta   90.00
_cell.angle_gamma   90.00
#
_symmetry.space_group_name_H-M   'P 1'
#
loop_
_entity.id
_entity.type
_entity.pdbx_description
1 polymer ?
#
loop_
_entity_poly.entity_id
_entity_poly.type
_entity_poly.pdbx_seq_one_letter_code
_entity_poly.pdbx_strand_id
1 'polypeptide(L)'
;MGFFSHEQKAKRGQIYFRKLAVGGVLYISYNTLPGWAAFAPMRHLMTEHSEIIGAEGSGIVSRIDGAIEFAEKLLETNPLFSRANPLVGDRIKKIKDQNRHYLAHEYFNKDWHPMHFATMADWLEPARLQYACSAHFPDHMDGINLTADQQTFLKEIIDPLFRESVRDFMVNQQFRRDYWVKGARHLSALDQAEALRSLRVVLVKPRGDVSLKVTGSLGEATMNEGVYVPILDLLSDHKPRTLGQIEQAVKEKQITFAQIMQAMMVLTGADYVCPAQEDAVISKVKKTSRALNTHLMHSARSSSDISFLASPVTGGGIPVGRFEQVFALAVTQGKKQPAEWAKAVWQVLQAQGQKLVKEGKTLETDEQNLAELTEKAEGFAEKQLPVLRALGVI
;
A
#
# COMPACT_ATOMS: atom_id res chain seq x y z
N MET A 1 -11.42 -3.15 10.51
CA MET A 1 -12.42 -3.10 11.59
C MET A 1 -13.88 -3.11 11.15
N GLY A 2 -14.19 -2.91 9.86
CA GLY A 2 -15.58 -3.01 9.37
C GLY A 2 -16.23 -4.38 9.59
N PHE A 3 -15.45 -5.43 9.85
CA PHE A 3 -15.92 -6.81 9.89
C PHE A 3 -16.24 -7.36 11.30
N PHE A 4 -16.50 -6.49 12.27
CA PHE A 4 -16.77 -6.92 13.65
C PHE A 4 -18.18 -6.57 14.11
N SER A 5 -18.80 -7.50 14.84
CA SER A 5 -20.06 -7.24 15.56
C SER A 5 -19.87 -6.20 16.67
N HIS A 6 -20.97 -5.63 17.17
CA HIS A 6 -20.92 -4.67 18.28
C HIS A 6 -20.25 -5.26 19.54
N GLU A 7 -20.50 -6.54 19.85
CA GLU A 7 -19.87 -7.22 20.98
C GLU A 7 -18.36 -7.38 20.80
N GLN A 8 -17.92 -7.78 19.60
CA GLN A 8 -16.50 -7.90 19.27
C GLN A 8 -15.78 -6.55 19.34
N LYS A 9 -16.45 -5.48 18.88
CA LYS A 9 -15.97 -4.09 19.01
C LYS A 9 -15.81 -3.70 20.48
N ALA A 10 -16.79 -3.96 21.35
CA ALA A 10 -16.68 -3.67 22.77
C ALA A 10 -15.50 -4.40 23.46
N LYS A 11 -15.35 -5.71 23.20
CA LYS A 11 -14.22 -6.51 23.71
C LYS A 11 -12.87 -5.96 23.26
N ARG A 12 -12.75 -5.52 22.00
CA ARG A 12 -11.54 -4.91 21.46
C ARG A 12 -11.21 -3.57 22.14
N GLY A 13 -12.21 -2.71 22.34
CA GLY A 13 -12.03 -1.46 23.09
C GLY A 13 -11.42 -1.69 24.48
N GLN A 14 -11.89 -2.73 25.20
CA GLN A 14 -11.30 -3.13 26.48
C GLN A 14 -9.85 -3.62 26.36
N ILE A 15 -9.53 -4.38 25.31
CA ILE A 15 -8.14 -4.81 25.04
C ILE A 15 -7.25 -3.59 24.82
N TYR A 16 -7.66 -2.64 23.98
CA TYR A 16 -6.87 -1.43 23.70
C TYR A 16 -6.67 -0.61 24.97
N PHE A 17 -7.73 -0.42 25.76
CA PHE A 17 -7.64 0.27 27.04
C PHE A 17 -6.65 -0.42 27.98
N ARG A 18 -6.66 -1.75 28.09
CA ARG A 18 -5.80 -2.48 29.05
C ARG A 18 -4.36 -2.69 28.58
N LYS A 19 -4.14 -2.85 27.28
CA LYS A 19 -2.87 -3.34 26.72
C LYS A 19 -2.04 -2.27 26.04
N LEU A 20 -2.65 -1.18 25.58
CA LEU A 20 -1.90 -0.07 24.98
C LEU A 20 -1.34 0.82 26.10
N ALA A 21 -0.03 1.06 26.08
CA ALA A 21 0.62 1.99 26.99
C ALA A 21 0.15 3.44 26.73
N VAL A 22 0.29 4.32 27.72
CA VAL A 22 0.09 5.77 27.50
C VAL A 22 1.16 6.27 26.52
N GLY A 23 0.74 7.08 25.54
CA GLY A 23 1.54 7.45 24.37
C GLY A 23 1.64 6.37 23.30
N GLY A 24 1.05 5.18 23.52
CA GLY A 24 1.02 4.11 22.52
C GLY A 24 0.13 4.49 21.33
N VAL A 25 0.55 4.06 20.14
CA VAL A 25 -0.13 4.31 18.86
C VAL A 25 -0.87 3.06 18.42
N LEU A 26 -2.12 3.22 18.02
CA LEU A 26 -2.96 2.20 17.42
C LEU A 26 -3.23 2.57 15.95
N TYR A 27 -2.81 1.69 15.03
CA TYR A 27 -3.19 1.75 13.63
C TYR A 27 -4.51 1.01 13.41
N ILE A 28 -5.48 1.66 12.77
CA ILE A 28 -6.77 1.07 12.42
C ILE A 28 -7.10 1.36 10.96
N SER A 29 -7.54 0.33 10.24
CA SER A 29 -8.14 0.48 8.91
C SER A 29 -9.60 0.02 8.87
N TYR A 30 -10.44 0.74 8.12
CA TYR A 30 -11.88 0.50 8.05
C TYR A 30 -12.54 1.14 6.81
N ASN A 31 -13.59 0.49 6.32
CA ASN A 31 -14.47 1.02 5.29
C ASN A 31 -15.34 2.15 5.86
N THR A 32 -15.58 3.18 5.04
CA THR A 32 -16.25 4.40 5.48
C THR A 32 -17.45 4.78 4.63
N LEU A 33 -18.35 5.53 5.26
CA LEU A 33 -19.38 6.31 4.58
C LEU A 33 -18.88 7.77 4.48
N PRO A 34 -19.19 8.50 3.39
CA PRO A 34 -20.18 8.15 2.36
C PRO A 34 -19.68 7.27 1.21
N GLY A 35 -18.37 7.00 1.09
CA GLY A 35 -17.80 6.34 -0.10
C GLY A 35 -18.39 4.99 -0.48
N TRP A 36 -18.86 4.21 0.50
CA TRP A 36 -19.54 2.94 0.25
C TRP A 36 -21.06 3.04 0.06
N ALA A 37 -21.68 4.20 0.30
CA ALA A 37 -23.14 4.33 0.34
C ALA A 37 -23.82 3.87 -0.96
N ALA A 38 -23.24 4.20 -2.11
CA ALA A 38 -23.80 3.82 -3.41
C ALA A 38 -23.73 2.31 -3.69
N PHE A 39 -22.70 1.61 -3.18
CA PHE A 39 -22.48 0.20 -3.50
C PHE A 39 -22.87 -0.77 -2.37
N ALA A 40 -22.98 -0.30 -1.13
CA ALA A 40 -23.36 -1.13 0.01
C ALA A 40 -24.67 -1.91 -0.22
N PRO A 41 -25.74 -1.34 -0.81
CA PRO A 41 -26.95 -2.09 -1.14
C PRO A 41 -26.71 -3.22 -2.15
N MET A 42 -25.88 -2.99 -3.18
CA MET A 42 -25.53 -4.01 -4.18
C MET A 42 -24.72 -5.14 -3.54
N ARG A 43 -23.73 -4.82 -2.70
CA ARG A 43 -22.97 -5.83 -1.94
C ARG A 43 -23.89 -6.67 -1.05
N HIS A 44 -24.84 -6.04 -0.36
CA HIS A 44 -25.80 -6.74 0.49
C HIS A 44 -26.58 -7.77 -0.33
N LEU A 45 -27.14 -7.36 -1.46
CA LEU A 45 -27.90 -8.24 -2.35
C LEU A 45 -27.05 -9.39 -2.92
N MET A 46 -25.79 -9.13 -3.30
CA MET A 46 -24.86 -10.18 -3.73
C MET A 46 -24.59 -11.21 -2.62
N THR A 47 -24.50 -10.75 -1.37
CA THR A 47 -24.29 -11.63 -0.21
C THR A 47 -25.54 -12.48 0.04
N GLU A 48 -26.73 -11.88 0.02
CA GLU A 48 -28.00 -12.62 0.15
C GLU A 48 -28.18 -13.65 -0.96
N HIS A 49 -27.85 -13.31 -2.22
CA HIS A 49 -27.87 -14.26 -3.33
C HIS A 49 -26.97 -15.47 -3.03
N SER A 50 -25.75 -15.23 -2.53
CA SER A 50 -24.82 -16.30 -2.16
C SER A 50 -25.30 -17.17 -0.99
N GLU A 51 -26.19 -16.67 -0.13
CA GLU A 51 -26.76 -17.41 1.00
C GLU A 51 -28.03 -18.18 0.61
N ILE A 52 -28.90 -17.60 -0.22
CA ILE A 52 -30.18 -18.19 -0.62
C ILE A 52 -30.02 -19.20 -1.75
N ILE A 53 -29.23 -18.88 -2.78
CA ILE A 53 -29.13 -19.67 -4.01
C ILE A 53 -27.91 -20.60 -3.98
N GLY A 54 -26.96 -20.36 -3.07
CA GLY A 54 -25.83 -21.25 -2.85
C GLY A 54 -26.29 -22.62 -2.33
N ALA A 55 -26.43 -23.61 -3.22
CA ALA A 55 -26.75 -24.98 -2.82
C ALA A 55 -25.75 -25.48 -1.76
N GLU A 56 -26.22 -26.17 -0.73
CA GLU A 56 -25.36 -26.87 0.23
C GLU A 56 -24.37 -27.77 -0.55
N GLY A 57 -23.07 -27.45 -0.48
CA GLY A 57 -22.02 -28.16 -1.22
C GLY A 57 -21.41 -27.39 -2.40
N SER A 58 -21.97 -26.25 -2.81
CA SER A 58 -21.36 -25.39 -3.83
C SER A 58 -20.13 -24.64 -3.28
N GLY A 59 -18.98 -24.79 -3.94
CA GLY A 59 -17.73 -24.14 -3.56
C GLY A 59 -17.84 -22.62 -3.57
N ILE A 60 -17.07 -21.94 -2.72
CA ILE A 60 -17.10 -20.47 -2.55
C ILE A 60 -16.91 -19.70 -3.86
N VAL A 61 -16.08 -20.22 -4.77
CA VAL A 61 -15.83 -19.65 -6.10
C VAL A 61 -17.11 -19.60 -6.93
N SER A 62 -17.83 -20.73 -7.01
CA SER A 62 -19.08 -20.82 -7.78
C SER A 62 -20.17 -19.89 -7.23
N ARG A 63 -20.23 -19.73 -5.89
CA ARG A 63 -21.17 -18.80 -5.25
C ARG A 63 -20.86 -17.33 -5.58
N ILE A 64 -19.58 -16.97 -5.60
CA ILE A 64 -19.13 -15.62 -5.96
C ILE A 64 -19.43 -15.33 -7.43
N ASP A 65 -19.05 -16.24 -8.34
CA ASP A 65 -19.30 -16.06 -9.78
C ASP A 65 -20.82 -15.93 -10.05
N GLY A 66 -21.65 -16.77 -9.41
CA GLY A 66 -23.10 -16.70 -9.53
C GLY A 66 -23.70 -15.39 -8.99
N ALA A 67 -23.18 -14.86 -7.88
CA ALA A 67 -23.63 -13.57 -7.34
C ALA A 67 -23.24 -12.38 -8.23
N ILE A 68 -22.09 -12.43 -8.90
CA ILE A 68 -21.66 -11.42 -9.87
C ILE A 68 -22.54 -11.49 -11.12
N GLU A 69 -22.78 -12.68 -11.68
CA GLU A 69 -23.65 -12.87 -12.84
C GLU A 69 -25.08 -12.41 -12.55
N PHE A 70 -25.60 -12.72 -11.35
CA PHE A 70 -26.89 -12.21 -10.89
C PHE A 70 -26.93 -10.68 -10.85
N ALA A 71 -25.89 -10.04 -10.30
CA ALA A 71 -25.80 -8.59 -10.26
C ALA A 71 -25.76 -7.97 -11.67
N GLU A 72 -25.02 -8.58 -12.61
CA GLU A 72 -25.01 -8.16 -14.03
C GLU A 72 -26.42 -8.24 -14.64
N LYS A 73 -27.09 -9.39 -14.53
CA LYS A 73 -28.47 -9.58 -15.04
C LYS A 73 -29.46 -8.60 -14.42
N LEU A 74 -29.35 -8.33 -13.13
CA LEU A 74 -30.19 -7.32 -12.47
C LEU A 74 -29.94 -5.92 -13.06
N LEU A 75 -28.68 -5.52 -13.25
CA LEU A 75 -28.35 -4.22 -13.80
C LEU A 75 -28.79 -4.06 -15.27
N GLU A 76 -28.82 -5.14 -16.05
CA GLU A 76 -29.36 -5.17 -17.42
C GLU A 76 -30.86 -4.84 -17.48
N THR A 77 -31.62 -5.13 -16.41
CA THR A 77 -33.03 -4.70 -16.31
C THR A 77 -33.22 -3.19 -16.15
N ASN A 78 -32.13 -2.42 -16.06
CA ASN A 78 -32.11 -0.97 -15.89
C ASN A 78 -32.94 -0.47 -14.69
N PRO A 79 -32.73 -1.03 -13.47
CA PRO A 79 -33.52 -0.65 -12.31
C PRO A 79 -33.30 0.82 -11.93
N LEU A 80 -34.28 1.43 -11.25
CA LEU A 80 -34.14 2.81 -10.77
C LEU A 80 -32.88 3.00 -9.90
N PHE A 81 -32.49 1.98 -9.14
CA PHE A 81 -31.27 1.98 -8.34
C PHE A 81 -30.00 2.26 -9.16
N SER A 82 -29.81 1.59 -10.30
CA SER A 82 -28.60 1.78 -11.13
C SER A 82 -28.61 3.12 -11.87
N ARG A 83 -29.80 3.63 -12.23
CA ARG A 83 -29.96 4.97 -12.80
C ARG A 83 -29.60 6.06 -11.79
N ALA A 84 -29.96 5.88 -10.51
CA ALA A 84 -29.58 6.78 -9.43
C ALA A 84 -28.11 6.62 -8.98
N ASN A 85 -27.50 5.45 -9.22
CA ASN A 85 -26.14 5.11 -8.81
C ASN A 85 -25.32 4.54 -9.98
N PRO A 86 -25.01 5.35 -11.01
CA PRO A 86 -24.40 4.86 -12.25
C PRO A 86 -23.05 4.17 -12.05
N LEU A 87 -22.29 4.58 -11.02
CA LEU A 87 -20.99 4.00 -10.68
C LEU A 87 -21.05 2.53 -10.22
N VAL A 88 -22.23 2.01 -9.86
CA VAL A 88 -22.38 0.62 -9.44
C VAL A 88 -22.06 -0.33 -10.59
N GLY A 89 -22.51 -0.01 -11.81
CA GLY A 89 -22.25 -0.87 -12.98
C GLY A 89 -20.76 -0.99 -13.30
N ASP A 90 -20.03 0.12 -13.28
CA ASP A 90 -18.58 0.13 -13.50
C ASP A 90 -17.84 -0.63 -12.39
N ARG A 91 -18.33 -0.57 -11.15
CA ARG A 91 -17.76 -1.33 -10.05
C ARG A 91 -17.97 -2.84 -10.22
N ILE A 92 -19.15 -3.30 -10.65
CA ILE A 92 -19.40 -4.73 -10.91
C ILE A 92 -18.47 -5.25 -12.01
N LYS A 93 -18.28 -4.49 -13.09
CA LYS A 93 -17.32 -4.84 -14.15
C LYS A 93 -15.90 -5.02 -13.58
N LYS A 94 -15.44 -4.07 -12.75
CA LYS A 94 -14.11 -4.16 -12.10
C LYS A 94 -13.99 -5.33 -11.13
N ILE A 95 -15.06 -5.67 -10.42
CA ILE A 95 -15.09 -6.80 -9.47
C ILE A 95 -14.91 -8.13 -10.21
N LYS A 96 -15.51 -8.27 -11.39
CA LYS A 96 -15.44 -9.50 -12.22
C LYS A 96 -14.01 -9.93 -12.57
N ASP A 97 -13.11 -8.96 -12.75
CA ASP A 97 -11.72 -9.20 -13.13
C ASP A 97 -10.81 -9.54 -11.93
N GLN A 98 -11.33 -9.49 -10.70
CA GLN A 98 -10.54 -9.72 -9.49
C GLN A 98 -10.44 -11.21 -9.12
N ASN A 99 -9.41 -11.53 -8.32
CA ASN A 99 -9.21 -12.86 -7.78
C ASN A 99 -10.36 -13.23 -6.82
N ARG A 100 -10.95 -14.42 -6.98
CA ARG A 100 -12.11 -14.84 -6.19
C ARG A 100 -11.83 -14.97 -4.69
N HIS A 101 -10.61 -15.32 -4.29
CA HIS A 101 -10.24 -15.33 -2.87
C HIS A 101 -10.24 -13.91 -2.29
N TYR A 102 -9.73 -12.93 -3.03
CA TYR A 102 -9.83 -11.53 -2.63
C TYR A 102 -11.30 -11.08 -2.50
N LEU A 103 -12.13 -11.44 -3.49
CA LEU A 103 -13.56 -11.09 -3.45
C LEU A 103 -14.29 -11.70 -2.27
N ALA A 104 -13.99 -12.95 -1.92
CA ALA A 104 -14.51 -13.59 -0.72
C ALA A 104 -14.22 -12.76 0.54
N HIS A 105 -12.98 -12.30 0.67
CA HIS A 105 -12.51 -11.51 1.81
C HIS A 105 -12.92 -10.05 1.80
N GLU A 106 -13.33 -9.46 0.68
CA GLU A 106 -13.73 -8.05 0.62
C GLU A 106 -15.26 -7.90 0.60
N TYR A 107 -15.95 -8.68 -0.22
CA TYR A 107 -17.36 -8.49 -0.53
C TYR A 107 -18.31 -9.49 0.14
N PHE A 108 -17.87 -10.70 0.49
CA PHE A 108 -18.76 -11.77 0.95
C PHE A 108 -18.60 -12.14 2.44
N ASN A 109 -17.95 -11.29 3.24
CA ASN A 109 -17.99 -11.46 4.70
C ASN A 109 -19.37 -11.15 5.26
N LYS A 110 -19.78 -11.97 6.24
CA LYS A 110 -21.04 -11.84 6.97
C LYS A 110 -21.15 -10.49 7.67
N ASP A 111 -20.18 -10.16 8.52
CA ASP A 111 -20.14 -8.88 9.21
C ASP A 111 -19.37 -7.89 8.33
N TRP A 112 -20.02 -6.82 7.85
CA TRP A 112 -19.38 -5.72 7.14
C TRP A 112 -20.18 -4.44 7.33
N HIS A 113 -19.59 -3.51 8.09
CA HIS A 113 -20.23 -2.29 8.52
C HIS A 113 -19.29 -1.12 8.24
N PRO A 114 -19.41 -0.49 7.06
CA PRO A 114 -18.85 0.83 6.84
C PRO A 114 -19.36 1.79 7.91
N MET A 115 -18.51 2.67 8.41
CA MET A 115 -18.88 3.62 9.46
C MET A 115 -18.35 5.01 9.17
N HIS A 116 -19.04 6.02 9.66
CA HIS A 116 -18.54 7.39 9.63
C HIS A 116 -17.34 7.53 10.56
N PHE A 117 -16.46 8.49 10.24
CA PHE A 117 -15.32 8.82 11.09
C PHE A 117 -15.72 9.14 12.54
N ALA A 118 -16.75 9.97 12.74
CA ALA A 118 -17.25 10.31 14.08
C ALA A 118 -17.64 9.07 14.90
N THR A 119 -18.34 8.10 14.29
CA THR A 119 -18.71 6.84 14.95
C THR A 119 -17.49 6.01 15.37
N MET A 120 -16.41 6.04 14.57
CA MET A 120 -15.14 5.42 14.95
C MET A 120 -14.51 6.14 16.15
N ALA A 121 -14.49 7.48 16.14
CA ALA A 121 -13.94 8.28 17.23
C ALA A 121 -14.68 8.00 18.55
N ASP A 122 -16.02 8.03 18.54
CA ASP A 122 -16.86 7.75 19.71
C ASP A 122 -16.61 6.35 20.27
N TRP A 123 -16.45 5.35 19.39
CA TRP A 123 -16.20 3.98 19.82
C TRP A 123 -14.81 3.79 20.46
N LEU A 124 -13.82 4.59 20.06
CA LEU A 124 -12.45 4.53 20.59
C LEU A 124 -12.25 5.39 21.85
N GLU A 125 -13.13 6.38 22.09
CA GLU A 125 -13.04 7.29 23.23
C GLU A 125 -12.95 6.56 24.60
N PRO A 126 -13.75 5.51 24.91
CA PRO A 126 -13.63 4.79 26.18
C PRO A 126 -12.25 4.14 26.40
N ALA A 127 -11.52 3.86 25.32
CA ALA A 127 -10.14 3.35 25.38
C ALA A 127 -9.10 4.47 25.58
N ARG A 128 -9.53 5.72 25.71
CA ARG A 128 -8.73 6.96 25.78
C ARG A 128 -7.86 7.19 24.54
N LEU A 129 -8.35 6.72 23.41
CA LEU A 129 -7.71 6.87 22.11
C LEU A 129 -8.21 8.16 21.45
N GLN A 130 -7.27 8.98 21.02
CA GLN A 130 -7.53 10.25 20.35
C GLN A 130 -7.02 10.16 18.92
N TYR A 131 -7.76 10.76 17.98
CA TYR A 131 -7.33 10.82 16.59
C TYR A 131 -6.00 11.57 16.48
N ALA A 132 -5.03 10.98 15.78
CA ALA A 132 -3.74 11.61 15.56
C ALA A 132 -3.63 12.15 14.13
N CYS A 133 -3.80 11.26 13.15
CA CYS A 133 -3.74 11.58 11.74
C CYS A 133 -4.10 10.37 10.87
N SER A 134 -4.34 10.61 9.58
CA SER A 134 -4.36 9.55 8.58
C SER A 134 -2.97 8.92 8.46
N ALA A 135 -2.92 7.59 8.42
CA ALA A 135 -1.76 6.80 8.09
C ALA A 135 -1.53 6.68 6.56
N HIS A 136 -2.41 7.27 5.75
CA HIS A 136 -2.25 7.36 4.31
C HIS A 136 -1.69 8.72 3.93
N PHE A 137 -0.40 8.76 3.56
CA PHE A 137 0.30 10.01 3.25
C PHE A 137 -0.40 10.89 2.21
N PRO A 138 -1.02 10.36 1.14
CA PRO A 138 -1.77 11.18 0.21
C PRO A 138 -2.89 11.99 0.83
N ASP A 139 -3.50 11.55 1.93
CA ASP A 139 -4.58 12.29 2.58
C ASP A 139 -4.12 13.65 3.13
N HIS A 140 -2.82 13.80 3.43
CA HIS A 140 -2.23 15.04 3.94
C HIS A 140 -1.96 16.10 2.87
N MET A 141 -2.19 15.76 1.60
CA MET A 141 -1.94 16.64 0.47
C MET A 141 -3.24 17.30 0.00
N ASP A 142 -3.60 18.44 0.60
CA ASP A 142 -4.85 19.13 0.26
C ASP A 142 -4.94 19.49 -1.23
N GLY A 143 -3.85 19.98 -1.83
CA GLY A 143 -3.85 20.45 -3.22
C GLY A 143 -4.15 19.40 -4.29
N ILE A 144 -4.06 18.10 -3.98
CA ILE A 144 -4.41 17.01 -4.91
C ILE A 144 -5.74 16.34 -4.56
N ASN A 145 -6.30 16.63 -3.39
CA ASN A 145 -7.53 16.00 -2.90
C ASN A 145 -8.71 16.97 -2.81
N LEU A 146 -8.45 18.26 -2.64
CA LEU A 146 -9.44 19.27 -2.30
C LEU A 146 -9.26 20.52 -3.17
N THR A 147 -10.37 21.05 -3.67
CA THR A 147 -10.39 22.33 -4.38
C THR A 147 -10.06 23.48 -3.42
N ALA A 148 -9.69 24.65 -3.95
CA ALA A 148 -9.41 25.83 -3.12
C ALA A 148 -10.60 26.23 -2.24
N ASP A 149 -11.83 26.11 -2.76
CA ASP A 149 -13.06 26.40 -2.01
C ASP A 149 -13.28 25.40 -0.88
N GLN A 150 -13.05 24.10 -1.15
CA GLN A 150 -13.13 23.05 -0.13
C GLN A 150 -12.10 23.26 0.98
N GLN A 151 -10.86 23.60 0.64
CA GLN A 151 -9.81 23.91 1.61
C GLN A 151 -10.17 25.13 2.47
N THR A 152 -10.75 26.16 1.85
CA THR A 152 -11.21 27.36 2.56
C THR A 152 -12.33 27.01 3.54
N PHE A 153 -13.33 26.26 3.10
CA PHE A 153 -14.44 25.81 3.95
C PHE A 153 -13.97 24.93 5.12
N LEU A 154 -13.03 24.00 4.92
CA LEU A 154 -12.52 23.16 6.01
C LEU A 154 -11.75 23.96 7.08
N LYS A 155 -11.13 25.08 6.71
CA LYS A 155 -10.43 25.97 7.67
C LYS A 155 -11.39 26.71 8.59
N GLU A 156 -12.66 26.90 8.19
CA GLU A 156 -13.69 27.53 9.02
C GLU A 156 -14.20 26.61 10.14
N ILE A 157 -14.04 25.29 9.98
CA ILE A 157 -14.47 24.31 10.97
C ILE A 157 -13.46 24.25 12.12
N ILE A 158 -13.87 24.60 13.34
CA ILE A 158 -12.99 24.65 14.52
C ILE A 158 -12.69 23.23 15.05
N ASP A 159 -13.72 22.39 15.20
CA ASP A 159 -13.56 21.03 15.73
C ASP A 159 -12.81 20.13 14.74
N PRO A 160 -11.60 19.64 15.10
CA PRO A 160 -10.82 18.79 14.20
C PRO A 160 -11.50 17.46 13.87
N LEU A 161 -12.30 16.88 14.77
CA LEU A 161 -12.99 15.61 14.50
C LEU A 161 -14.15 15.80 13.51
N PHE A 162 -14.88 16.90 13.67
CA PHE A 162 -15.92 17.26 12.71
C PHE A 162 -15.32 17.63 11.35
N ARG A 163 -14.17 18.32 11.32
CA ARG A 163 -13.46 18.62 10.07
C ARG A 163 -13.13 17.35 9.27
N GLU A 164 -12.68 16.29 9.94
CA GLU A 164 -12.43 14.99 9.28
C GLU A 164 -13.71 14.33 8.74
N SER A 165 -14.82 14.43 9.47
CA SER A 165 -16.12 13.94 9.00
C SER A 165 -16.58 14.70 7.76
N VAL A 166 -16.39 16.01 7.70
CA VAL A 166 -16.73 16.83 6.53
C VAL A 166 -15.79 16.52 5.36
N ARG A 167 -14.49 16.37 5.62
CA ARG A 167 -13.50 15.98 4.61
C ARG A 167 -13.89 14.67 3.93
N ASP A 168 -14.39 13.68 4.68
CA ASP A 168 -14.84 12.40 4.11
C ASP A 168 -15.93 12.56 3.04
N PHE A 169 -16.80 13.57 3.16
CA PHE A 169 -17.78 13.88 2.12
C PHE A 169 -17.15 14.55 0.90
N MET A 170 -16.16 15.42 1.09
CA MET A 170 -15.50 16.13 -0.02
C MET A 170 -14.73 15.18 -0.94
N VAL A 171 -14.10 14.16 -0.37
CA VAL A 171 -13.29 13.17 -1.13
C VAL A 171 -14.03 11.86 -1.39
N ASN A 172 -15.30 11.77 -0.99
CA ASN A 172 -16.11 10.56 -1.04
C ASN A 172 -15.38 9.34 -0.43
N GLN A 173 -14.87 9.50 0.79
CA GLN A 173 -13.94 8.57 1.42
C GLN A 173 -14.54 7.16 1.53
N GLN A 174 -13.85 6.19 0.93
CA GLN A 174 -14.26 4.78 0.95
C GLN A 174 -13.56 3.96 2.02
N PHE A 175 -12.31 4.29 2.33
CA PHE A 175 -11.49 3.50 3.24
C PHE A 175 -10.51 4.38 3.98
N ARG A 176 -10.53 4.34 5.31
CA ARG A 176 -9.58 5.06 6.14
C ARG A 176 -8.55 4.13 6.74
N ARG A 177 -7.36 4.68 6.95
CA ARG A 177 -6.25 4.09 7.69
C ARG A 177 -5.77 5.19 8.61
N ASP A 178 -5.94 5.04 9.91
CA ASP A 178 -5.74 6.12 10.86
C ASP A 178 -4.84 5.67 12.01
N TYR A 179 -4.01 6.60 12.49
CA TYR A 179 -3.30 6.48 13.75
C TYR A 179 -4.10 7.13 14.87
N TRP A 180 -4.25 6.40 15.98
CA TRP A 180 -4.91 6.86 17.19
C TRP A 180 -3.93 6.73 18.36
N VAL A 181 -3.79 7.77 19.19
CA VAL A 181 -2.84 7.75 20.32
C VAL A 181 -3.59 7.70 21.64
N LYS A 182 -3.12 6.85 22.55
CA LYS A 182 -3.68 6.77 23.90
C LYS A 182 -3.09 7.85 24.80
N GLY A 183 -3.91 8.81 25.22
CA GLY A 183 -3.44 9.94 26.03
C GLY A 183 -2.32 10.71 25.31
N ALA A 184 -2.67 11.31 24.17
CA ALA A 184 -1.74 12.03 23.32
C ALA A 184 -1.00 13.14 24.11
N ARG A 185 0.29 13.27 23.85
CA ARG A 185 1.14 14.34 24.36
C ARG A 185 1.72 15.07 23.17
N HIS A 186 1.59 16.39 23.15
CA HIS A 186 2.12 17.20 22.07
C HIS A 186 3.58 17.55 22.35
N LEU A 187 4.42 17.41 21.33
CA LEU A 187 5.78 17.90 21.35
C LEU A 187 5.76 19.43 21.26
N SER A 188 6.78 20.09 21.84
CA SER A 188 7.01 21.50 21.55
C SER A 188 7.39 21.67 20.07
N ALA A 189 7.25 22.88 19.53
CA ALA A 189 7.65 23.16 18.16
C ALA A 189 9.15 22.86 17.92
N LEU A 190 9.99 23.09 18.93
CA LEU A 190 11.42 22.79 18.88
C LEU A 190 11.66 21.27 18.82
N ASP A 191 11.10 20.52 19.77
CA ASP A 191 11.25 19.05 19.82
C ASP A 191 10.73 18.39 18.55
N GLN A 192 9.61 18.90 18.01
CA GLN A 192 9.07 18.44 16.73
C GLN A 192 10.05 18.68 15.59
N ALA A 193 10.59 19.90 15.50
CA ALA A 193 11.52 20.27 14.44
C ALA A 193 12.84 19.47 14.49
N GLU A 194 13.33 19.17 15.69
CA GLU A 194 14.52 18.33 15.91
C GLU A 194 14.24 16.86 15.58
N ALA A 195 13.12 16.32 16.08
CA ALA A 195 12.71 14.94 15.81
C ALA A 195 12.51 14.71 14.30
N LEU A 196 11.83 15.61 13.59
CA LEU A 196 11.66 15.52 12.14
C LEU A 196 13.00 15.55 11.40
N ARG A 197 13.94 16.42 11.80
CA ARG A 197 15.28 16.46 11.18
C ARG A 197 16.09 15.19 11.40
N SER A 198 15.86 14.48 12.51
CA SER A 198 16.51 13.19 12.77
C SER A 198 15.92 12.01 12.00
N LEU A 199 14.71 12.14 11.43
CA LEU A 199 14.09 11.04 10.67
C LEU A 199 14.97 10.65 9.48
N ARG A 200 15.27 9.36 9.37
CA ARG A 200 16.08 8.80 8.29
C ARG A 200 15.17 8.27 7.20
N VAL A 201 15.54 8.53 5.95
CA VAL A 201 14.82 8.08 4.76
C VAL A 201 15.78 7.50 3.73
N VAL A 202 15.26 6.65 2.85
CA VAL A 202 16.01 6.06 1.75
C VAL A 202 15.13 5.91 0.50
N LEU A 203 15.69 6.17 -0.67
CA LEU A 203 15.04 5.91 -1.95
C LEU A 203 15.06 4.41 -2.25
N VAL A 204 13.90 3.80 -2.39
CA VAL A 204 13.71 2.34 -2.59
C VAL A 204 13.36 1.97 -4.04
N LYS A 205 13.39 2.94 -4.95
CA LYS A 205 13.19 2.75 -6.39
C LYS A 205 14.39 3.28 -7.17
N PRO A 206 14.76 2.67 -8.30
CA PRO A 206 15.74 3.25 -9.21
C PRO A 206 15.33 4.67 -9.58
N ARG A 207 16.29 5.61 -9.55
CA ARG A 207 16.01 7.05 -9.80
C ARG A 207 15.26 7.30 -11.11
N GLY A 208 15.56 6.53 -12.16
CA GLY A 208 14.92 6.64 -13.47
C GLY A 208 13.48 6.12 -13.53
N ASP A 209 13.04 5.34 -12.54
CA ASP A 209 11.69 4.76 -12.48
C ASP A 209 10.75 5.61 -11.58
N VAL A 210 11.25 6.71 -11.02
CA VAL A 210 10.45 7.64 -10.20
C VAL A 210 9.71 8.62 -11.10
N SER A 211 8.38 8.53 -11.11
CA SER A 211 7.51 9.48 -11.80
C SER A 211 7.35 10.76 -10.97
N LEU A 212 7.36 11.91 -11.64
CA LEU A 212 6.99 13.20 -11.03
C LEU A 212 5.48 13.47 -11.13
N LYS A 213 4.67 12.43 -11.27
CA LYS A 213 3.22 12.50 -11.26
C LYS A 213 2.67 11.81 -10.03
N VAL A 214 1.68 12.42 -9.40
CA VAL A 214 0.95 11.89 -8.25
C VAL A 214 -0.55 11.99 -8.50
N THR A 215 -1.31 11.03 -8.02
CA THR A 215 -2.78 11.01 -8.16
C THR A 215 -3.42 11.18 -6.80
N GLY A 216 -4.34 12.15 -6.69
CA GLY A 216 -5.21 12.35 -5.54
C GLY A 216 -6.69 12.30 -5.92
N SER A 217 -7.59 12.70 -5.03
CA SER A 217 -9.03 12.70 -5.28
C SER A 217 -9.47 13.63 -6.42
N LEU A 218 -8.70 14.68 -6.74
CA LEU A 218 -8.96 15.57 -7.88
C LEU A 218 -8.38 15.05 -9.21
N GLY A 219 -7.60 13.96 -9.19
CA GLY A 219 -6.92 13.42 -10.36
C GLY A 219 -5.40 13.52 -10.29
N GLU A 220 -4.75 13.51 -11.45
CA GLU A 220 -3.30 13.54 -11.58
C GLU A 220 -2.75 14.97 -11.45
N ALA A 221 -1.66 15.13 -10.70
CA ALA A 221 -0.91 16.35 -10.53
C ALA A 221 0.59 16.12 -10.78
N THR A 222 1.27 17.13 -11.31
CA THR A 222 2.71 17.09 -11.57
C THR A 222 3.48 17.75 -10.41
N MET A 223 4.51 17.05 -9.92
CA MET A 223 5.42 17.53 -8.89
C MET A 223 6.35 18.62 -9.45
N ASN A 224 6.68 19.62 -8.64
CA ASN A 224 7.58 20.71 -9.05
C ASN A 224 9.03 20.20 -9.18
N GLU A 225 9.55 20.13 -10.41
CA GLU A 225 10.91 19.64 -10.68
C GLU A 225 11.98 20.35 -9.87
N GLY A 226 11.86 21.67 -9.66
CA GLY A 226 12.81 22.48 -8.91
C GLY A 226 12.95 22.08 -7.42
N VAL A 227 11.94 21.39 -6.88
CA VAL A 227 11.96 20.84 -5.52
C VAL A 227 12.33 19.37 -5.52
N TYR A 228 11.68 18.56 -6.37
CA TYR A 228 11.76 17.10 -6.27
C TYR A 228 13.03 16.54 -6.90
N VAL A 229 13.50 17.08 -8.03
CA VAL A 229 14.68 16.56 -8.73
C VAL A 229 15.95 16.64 -7.87
N PRO A 230 16.29 17.78 -7.22
CA PRO A 230 17.47 17.85 -6.36
C PRO A 230 17.45 16.85 -5.20
N ILE A 231 16.27 16.62 -4.61
CA ILE A 231 16.10 15.66 -3.51
C ILE A 231 16.27 14.22 -4.01
N LEU A 232 15.65 13.88 -5.14
CA LEU A 232 15.74 12.54 -5.72
C LEU A 232 17.15 12.21 -6.22
N ASP A 233 17.84 13.18 -6.82
CA ASP A 233 19.22 13.02 -7.27
C ASP A 233 20.16 12.81 -6.09
N LEU A 234 19.95 13.53 -4.98
CA LEU A 234 20.69 13.34 -3.73
C LEU A 234 20.50 11.93 -3.14
N LEU A 235 19.31 11.37 -3.26
CA LEU A 235 18.95 10.04 -2.74
C LEU A 235 19.22 8.89 -3.74
N SER A 236 19.70 9.21 -4.95
CA SER A 236 19.93 8.23 -6.02
C SER A 236 21.04 7.21 -5.70
N ASP A 237 21.86 7.47 -4.69
CA ASP A 237 22.85 6.52 -4.17
C ASP A 237 22.26 5.44 -3.24
N HIS A 238 20.95 5.49 -3.00
CA HIS A 238 20.18 4.58 -2.15
C HIS A 238 20.72 4.49 -0.70
N LYS A 239 21.43 5.52 -0.23
CA LYS A 239 21.92 5.55 1.16
C LYS A 239 20.90 6.19 2.09
N PRO A 240 20.72 5.66 3.30
CA PRO A 240 19.95 6.34 4.33
C PRO A 240 20.50 7.74 4.63
N ARG A 241 19.62 8.74 4.65
CA ARG A 241 19.95 10.12 5.03
C ARG A 241 18.88 10.66 5.96
N THR A 242 19.28 11.47 6.93
CA THR A 242 18.35 12.22 7.78
C THR A 242 17.73 13.38 7.01
N LEU A 243 16.53 13.82 7.39
CA LEU A 243 15.92 15.00 6.76
C LEU A 243 16.76 16.27 6.96
N GLY A 244 17.46 16.40 8.08
CA GLY A 244 18.43 17.49 8.30
C GLY A 244 19.63 17.43 7.35
N GLN A 245 20.14 16.24 7.03
CA GLN A 245 21.19 16.08 6.01
C GLN A 245 20.70 16.44 4.61
N ILE A 246 19.45 16.09 4.29
CA ILE A 246 18.83 16.49 3.02
C ILE A 246 18.71 18.01 2.96
N GLU A 247 18.16 18.64 4.00
CA GLU A 247 18.04 20.10 4.12
C GLU A 247 19.36 20.82 3.88
N GLN A 248 20.44 20.36 4.53
CA GLN A 248 21.76 20.96 4.35
C GLN A 248 22.29 20.77 2.92
N ALA A 249 22.06 19.60 2.31
CA ALA A 249 22.56 19.28 0.98
C ALA A 249 21.84 20.05 -0.14
N VAL A 250 20.57 20.41 0.04
CA VAL A 250 19.78 21.15 -0.95
C VAL A 250 19.67 22.65 -0.65
N LYS A 251 20.37 23.15 0.37
CA LYS A 251 20.29 24.55 0.83
C LYS A 251 20.54 25.58 -0.27
N GLU A 252 21.50 25.33 -1.15
CA GLU A 252 21.84 26.23 -2.27
C GLU A 252 20.72 26.31 -3.32
N LYS A 253 19.82 25.32 -3.36
CA LYS A 253 18.63 25.31 -4.23
C LYS A 253 17.45 26.06 -3.61
N GLN A 254 17.63 26.68 -2.45
CA GLN A 254 16.61 27.43 -1.71
C GLN A 254 15.36 26.58 -1.36
N ILE A 255 15.53 25.26 -1.25
CA ILE A 255 14.46 24.35 -0.84
C ILE A 255 14.35 24.41 0.69
N THR A 256 13.17 24.79 1.18
CA THR A 256 12.87 24.91 2.61
C THR A 256 12.62 23.55 3.25
N PHE A 257 12.78 23.46 4.58
CA PHE A 257 12.44 22.25 5.32
C PHE A 257 10.97 21.83 5.15
N ALA A 258 10.05 22.80 5.05
CA ALA A 258 8.64 22.53 4.80
C ALA A 258 8.40 21.84 3.44
N GLN A 259 9.11 22.28 2.39
CA GLN A 259 9.07 21.64 1.08
C GLN A 259 9.68 20.23 1.11
N ILE A 260 10.74 20.01 1.89
CA ILE A 260 11.33 18.68 2.08
C ILE A 260 10.32 17.76 2.77
N MET A 261 9.67 18.22 3.84
CA MET A 261 8.65 17.45 4.55
C MET A 261 7.49 17.07 3.62
N GLN A 262 6.97 18.03 2.85
CA GLN A 262 5.91 17.76 1.87
C GLN A 262 6.39 16.75 0.81
N ALA A 263 7.58 16.94 0.24
CA ALA A 263 8.15 16.02 -0.74
C ALA A 263 8.32 14.61 -0.15
N MET A 264 8.76 14.47 1.10
CA MET A 264 8.87 13.17 1.75
C MET A 264 7.51 12.49 1.95
N MET A 265 6.47 13.23 2.31
CA MET A 265 5.11 12.67 2.39
C MET A 265 4.65 12.18 1.01
N VAL A 266 4.88 12.95 -0.04
CA VAL A 266 4.50 12.59 -1.42
C VAL A 266 5.25 11.35 -1.89
N LEU A 267 6.57 11.36 -1.77
CA LEU A 267 7.44 10.26 -2.22
C LEU A 267 7.24 8.99 -1.40
N THR A 268 6.90 9.10 -0.11
CA THR A 268 6.51 7.95 0.72
C THR A 268 5.14 7.42 0.33
N GLY A 269 4.17 8.31 0.07
CA GLY A 269 2.83 7.93 -0.40
C GLY A 269 2.83 7.27 -1.79
N ALA A 270 3.86 7.53 -2.60
CA ALA A 270 4.09 6.90 -3.90
C ALA A 270 5.00 5.65 -3.84
N ASP A 271 5.36 5.17 -2.64
CA ASP A 271 6.27 4.03 -2.43
C ASP A 271 7.67 4.20 -3.07
N TYR A 272 8.12 5.44 -3.23
CA TYR A 272 9.45 5.76 -3.76
C TYR A 272 10.48 5.88 -2.65
N VAL A 273 10.08 6.45 -1.51
CA VAL A 273 10.93 6.64 -0.33
C VAL A 273 10.35 5.86 0.83
N CYS A 274 11.21 5.27 1.66
CA CYS A 274 10.80 4.64 2.91
C CYS A 274 11.59 5.23 4.09
N PRO A 275 11.02 5.19 5.31
CA PRO A 275 11.81 5.36 6.52
C PRO A 275 12.95 4.34 6.57
N ALA A 276 14.10 4.77 7.08
CA ALA A 276 15.25 3.92 7.32
C ALA A 276 15.52 3.78 8.82
N GLN A 277 15.91 2.57 9.23
CA GLN A 277 16.29 2.27 10.61
C GLN A 277 17.66 2.85 10.96
N GLU A 278 17.93 2.96 12.26
CA GLU A 278 19.26 3.30 12.77
C GLU A 278 20.28 2.21 12.49
N ASP A 279 21.55 2.58 12.28
CA ASP A 279 22.62 1.65 11.89
C ASP A 279 22.82 0.51 12.90
N ALA A 280 22.63 0.79 14.19
CA ALA A 280 22.66 -0.21 15.26
C ALA A 280 21.56 -1.26 15.10
N VAL A 281 20.36 -0.84 14.71
CA VAL A 281 19.21 -1.73 14.47
C VAL A 281 19.41 -2.53 13.18
N ILE A 282 19.84 -1.87 12.10
CA ILE A 282 20.20 -2.52 10.82
C ILE A 282 21.19 -3.65 11.08
N SER A 283 22.27 -3.35 11.82
CA SER A 283 23.31 -4.33 12.16
C SER A 283 22.76 -5.52 12.94
N LYS A 284 21.87 -5.27 13.91
CA LYS A 284 21.24 -6.31 14.74
C LYS A 284 20.34 -7.24 13.94
N VAL A 285 19.54 -6.72 13.00
CA VAL A 285 18.54 -7.52 12.26
C VAL A 285 19.04 -8.08 10.92
N LYS A 286 20.20 -7.63 10.44
CA LYS A 286 20.77 -8.04 9.15
C LYS A 286 20.83 -9.56 8.95
N LYS A 287 21.29 -10.31 9.98
CA LYS A 287 21.42 -11.77 9.89
C LYS A 287 20.05 -12.46 9.78
N THR A 288 19.07 -12.00 10.54
CA THR A 288 17.71 -12.57 10.53
C THR A 288 16.96 -12.22 9.25
N SER A 289 17.09 -10.98 8.75
CA SER A 289 16.51 -10.59 7.45
C SER A 289 17.09 -11.44 6.32
N ARG A 290 18.42 -11.65 6.30
CA ARG A 290 19.05 -12.48 5.27
C ARG A 290 18.59 -13.94 5.34
N ALA A 291 18.46 -14.52 6.53
CA ALA A 291 17.98 -15.89 6.69
C ALA A 291 16.53 -16.05 6.18
N LEU A 292 15.65 -15.10 6.49
CA LEU A 292 14.30 -15.07 5.94
C LEU A 292 14.31 -14.95 4.42
N ASN A 293 15.10 -14.02 3.86
CA ASN A 293 15.19 -13.82 2.42
C ASN A 293 15.70 -15.07 1.71
N THR A 294 16.73 -15.74 2.24
CA THR A 294 17.21 -17.02 1.70
C THR A 294 16.08 -18.05 1.65
N HIS A 295 15.28 -18.18 2.70
CA HIS A 295 14.13 -19.07 2.70
C HIS A 295 13.09 -18.69 1.63
N LEU A 296 12.71 -17.42 1.55
CA LEU A 296 11.73 -16.93 0.57
C LEU A 296 12.20 -17.12 -0.87
N MET A 297 13.47 -16.80 -1.16
CA MET A 297 14.08 -17.00 -2.47
C MET A 297 14.14 -18.48 -2.86
N HIS A 298 14.34 -19.40 -1.91
CA HIS A 298 14.24 -20.82 -2.18
C HIS A 298 12.80 -21.25 -2.48
N SER A 299 11.81 -20.74 -1.73
CA SER A 299 10.39 -21.01 -1.96
C SER A 299 9.90 -20.47 -3.31
N ALA A 300 10.47 -19.34 -3.78
CA ALA A 300 10.14 -18.75 -5.08
C ALA A 300 10.45 -19.66 -6.28
N ARG A 301 11.28 -20.69 -6.08
CA ARG A 301 11.51 -21.71 -7.11
C ARG A 301 10.21 -22.44 -7.48
N SER A 302 9.35 -22.72 -6.52
CA SER A 302 8.11 -23.49 -6.73
C SER A 302 6.80 -22.71 -6.54
N SER A 303 6.84 -21.51 -5.95
CA SER A 303 5.64 -20.70 -5.67
C SER A 303 5.84 -19.22 -6.06
N SER A 304 4.74 -18.53 -6.35
CA SER A 304 4.68 -17.08 -6.55
C SER A 304 3.89 -16.35 -5.45
N ASP A 305 3.58 -17.01 -4.34
CA ASP A 305 2.65 -16.50 -3.32
C ASP A 305 3.20 -15.30 -2.55
N ILE A 306 4.52 -15.21 -2.42
CA ILE A 306 5.22 -14.13 -1.71
C ILE A 306 6.08 -13.36 -2.71
N SER A 307 5.76 -12.08 -2.91
CA SER A 307 6.45 -11.17 -3.84
C SER A 307 7.26 -10.08 -3.11
N PHE A 308 7.79 -10.41 -1.92
CA PHE A 308 8.52 -9.46 -1.08
C PHE A 308 9.73 -10.13 -0.43
N LEU A 309 10.81 -9.35 -0.24
CA LEU A 309 11.96 -9.73 0.58
C LEU A 309 12.17 -8.69 1.69
N ALA A 310 12.59 -9.12 2.87
CA ALA A 310 12.81 -8.25 4.02
C ALA A 310 14.07 -7.38 3.85
N SER A 311 13.95 -6.07 4.10
CA SER A 311 15.09 -5.16 4.18
C SER A 311 15.43 -4.85 5.64
N PRO A 312 16.67 -5.11 6.09
CA PRO A 312 17.13 -4.62 7.39
C PRO A 312 17.23 -3.09 7.44
N VAL A 313 17.36 -2.41 6.29
CA VAL A 313 17.43 -0.95 6.21
C VAL A 313 16.08 -0.30 6.46
N THR A 314 15.00 -0.76 5.80
CA THR A 314 13.67 -0.17 6.01
C THR A 314 12.91 -0.80 7.17
N GLY A 315 13.29 -2.02 7.60
CA GLY A 315 12.55 -2.81 8.58
C GLY A 315 11.27 -3.45 8.03
N GLY A 316 10.99 -3.28 6.73
CA GLY A 316 9.81 -3.80 6.03
C GLY A 316 10.16 -4.71 4.85
N GLY A 317 9.13 -5.09 4.09
CA GLY A 317 9.28 -5.86 2.85
C GLY A 317 9.49 -4.95 1.63
N ILE A 318 10.44 -5.30 0.77
CA ILE A 318 10.67 -4.68 -0.53
C ILE A 318 10.03 -5.55 -1.60
N PRO A 319 9.22 -5.00 -2.53
CA PRO A 319 8.65 -5.77 -3.63
C PRO A 319 9.74 -6.39 -4.51
N VAL A 320 9.73 -7.71 -4.62
CA VAL A 320 10.62 -8.50 -5.47
C VAL A 320 9.80 -9.66 -6.04
N GLY A 321 9.55 -9.64 -7.34
CA GLY A 321 8.76 -10.67 -8.02
C GLY A 321 9.45 -12.05 -8.03
N ARG A 322 8.74 -13.06 -8.50
CA ARG A 322 9.22 -14.46 -8.47
C ARG A 322 10.55 -14.62 -9.24
N PHE A 323 10.65 -14.07 -10.44
CA PHE A 323 11.86 -14.20 -11.25
C PHE A 323 13.03 -13.46 -10.60
N GLU A 324 12.80 -12.26 -10.11
CA GLU A 324 13.80 -11.43 -9.45
C GLU A 324 14.30 -12.06 -8.14
N GLN A 325 13.44 -12.78 -7.40
CA GLN A 325 13.85 -13.55 -6.23
C GLN A 325 14.77 -14.72 -6.60
N VAL A 326 14.50 -15.41 -7.72
CA VAL A 326 15.38 -16.50 -8.19
C VAL A 326 16.68 -15.95 -8.79
N PHE A 327 16.66 -14.78 -9.43
CA PHE A 327 17.88 -14.07 -9.82
C PHE A 327 18.72 -13.69 -8.60
N ALA A 328 18.09 -13.12 -7.57
CA ALA A 328 18.74 -12.80 -6.30
C ALA A 328 19.33 -14.05 -5.62
N LEU A 329 18.62 -15.19 -5.68
CA LEU A 329 19.16 -16.48 -5.20
C LEU A 329 20.45 -16.85 -5.93
N ALA A 330 20.45 -16.78 -7.26
CA ALA A 330 21.63 -17.10 -8.07
C ALA A 330 22.81 -16.15 -7.73
N VAL A 331 22.54 -14.87 -7.51
CA VAL A 331 23.54 -13.89 -7.03
C VAL A 331 24.13 -14.32 -5.68
N THR A 332 23.30 -14.71 -4.70
CA THR A 332 23.80 -15.17 -3.39
C THR A 332 24.62 -16.46 -3.47
N GLN A 333 24.43 -17.25 -4.53
CA GLN A 333 25.19 -18.47 -4.83
C GLN A 333 26.48 -18.19 -5.64
N GLY A 334 26.82 -16.92 -5.86
CA GLY A 334 28.07 -16.49 -6.49
C GLY A 334 28.01 -16.37 -8.02
N LYS A 335 26.83 -16.50 -8.64
CA LYS A 335 26.65 -16.24 -10.08
C LYS A 335 26.81 -14.74 -10.34
N LYS A 336 27.60 -14.37 -11.34
CA LYS A 336 28.01 -12.97 -11.56
C LYS A 336 27.35 -12.32 -12.76
N GLN A 337 26.96 -13.11 -13.76
CA GLN A 337 26.44 -12.60 -15.02
C GLN A 337 24.91 -12.81 -15.14
N PRO A 338 24.15 -11.86 -15.71
CA PRO A 338 22.71 -12.00 -15.93
C PRO A 338 22.31 -13.30 -16.64
N ALA A 339 23.08 -13.71 -17.64
CA ALA A 339 22.86 -14.98 -18.35
C ALA A 339 22.93 -16.23 -17.45
N GLU A 340 23.73 -16.20 -16.38
CA GLU A 340 23.77 -17.31 -15.40
C GLU A 340 22.51 -17.34 -14.53
N TRP A 341 21.96 -16.18 -14.20
CA TRP A 341 20.73 -16.05 -13.41
C TRP A 341 19.51 -16.45 -14.23
N ALA A 342 19.45 -16.03 -15.50
CA ALA A 342 18.44 -16.46 -16.46
C ALA A 342 18.41 -17.98 -16.62
N LYS A 343 19.59 -18.62 -16.75
CA LYS A 343 19.71 -20.09 -16.78
C LYS A 343 19.17 -20.75 -15.51
N ALA A 344 19.43 -20.17 -14.33
CA ALA A 344 18.92 -20.71 -13.08
C ALA A 344 17.38 -20.67 -13.03
N VAL A 345 16.76 -19.59 -13.50
CA VAL A 345 15.29 -19.51 -13.62
C VAL A 345 14.76 -20.50 -14.65
N TRP A 346 15.41 -20.59 -15.82
CA TRP A 346 14.96 -21.51 -16.88
C TRP A 346 14.97 -22.97 -16.42
N GLN A 347 16.03 -23.41 -15.73
CA GLN A 347 16.10 -24.76 -15.15
C GLN A 347 14.92 -25.06 -14.21
N VAL A 348 14.51 -24.07 -13.42
CA VAL A 348 13.37 -24.21 -12.50
C VAL A 348 12.05 -24.32 -13.25
N LEU A 349 11.83 -23.48 -14.27
CA LEU A 349 10.60 -23.50 -15.07
C LEU A 349 10.49 -24.76 -15.92
N GLN A 350 11.58 -25.15 -16.60
CA GLN A 350 11.63 -26.35 -17.44
C GLN A 350 11.34 -27.62 -16.63
N ALA A 351 11.92 -27.74 -15.43
CA ALA A 351 11.64 -28.86 -14.52
C ALA A 351 10.17 -28.93 -14.05
N GLN A 352 9.43 -27.84 -14.16
CA GLN A 352 8.00 -27.74 -13.82
C GLN A 352 7.09 -27.76 -15.04
N GLY A 353 7.63 -27.92 -16.25
CA GLY A 353 6.87 -27.83 -17.50
C GLY A 353 6.28 -26.43 -17.76
N GLN A 354 6.84 -25.39 -17.17
CA GLN A 354 6.39 -24.01 -17.31
C GLN A 354 7.14 -23.29 -18.44
N LYS A 355 6.42 -22.44 -19.18
CA LYS A 355 6.94 -21.57 -20.23
C LYS A 355 6.54 -20.11 -19.95
N LEU A 356 7.33 -19.16 -20.44
CA LEU A 356 7.01 -17.74 -20.34
C LEU A 356 5.96 -17.35 -21.38
N VAL A 357 5.21 -16.29 -21.05
CA VAL A 357 4.29 -15.62 -21.97
C VAL A 357 4.82 -14.20 -22.21
N LYS A 358 5.03 -13.83 -23.47
CA LYS A 358 5.38 -12.47 -23.90
C LYS A 358 4.29 -11.97 -24.83
N GLU A 359 3.72 -10.80 -24.52
CA GLU A 359 2.65 -10.18 -25.32
C GLU A 359 1.45 -11.12 -25.61
N GLY A 360 1.06 -11.91 -24.61
CA GLY A 360 -0.05 -12.87 -24.73
C GLY A 360 0.26 -14.14 -25.51
N LYS A 361 1.50 -14.32 -25.99
CA LYS A 361 1.95 -15.53 -26.69
C LYS A 361 2.92 -16.33 -25.82
N THR A 362 2.69 -17.63 -25.73
CA THR A 362 3.62 -18.57 -25.11
C THR A 362 4.90 -18.66 -25.92
N LEU A 363 6.05 -18.57 -25.26
CA LEU A 363 7.36 -18.80 -25.87
C LEU A 363 7.60 -20.30 -25.95
N GLU A 364 7.75 -20.83 -27.17
CA GLU A 364 7.69 -22.28 -27.39
C GLU A 364 9.05 -22.98 -27.28
N THR A 365 10.13 -22.27 -27.62
CA THR A 365 11.48 -22.86 -27.64
C THR A 365 12.31 -22.45 -26.42
N ASP A 366 13.29 -23.28 -26.07
CA ASP A 366 14.24 -23.01 -24.98
C ASP A 366 14.99 -21.70 -25.21
N GLU A 367 15.40 -21.42 -26.46
CA GLU A 367 16.12 -20.20 -26.85
C GLU A 367 15.26 -18.95 -26.63
N GLN A 368 13.98 -19.00 -27.00
CA GLN A 368 13.06 -17.88 -26.80
C GLN A 368 12.86 -17.57 -25.31
N ASN A 369 12.61 -18.61 -24.50
CA ASN A 369 12.43 -18.46 -23.06
C ASN A 369 13.70 -17.92 -22.39
N LEU A 370 14.86 -18.46 -22.75
CA LEU A 370 16.13 -18.04 -22.17
C LEU A 370 16.50 -16.61 -22.57
N ALA A 371 16.21 -16.20 -23.82
CA ALA A 371 16.43 -14.83 -24.28
C ALA A 371 15.59 -13.83 -23.46
N GLU A 372 14.29 -14.10 -23.28
CA GLU A 372 13.40 -13.27 -22.46
C GLU A 372 13.87 -13.18 -21.00
N LEU A 373 14.27 -14.32 -20.41
CA LEU A 373 14.81 -14.33 -19.05
C LEU A 373 16.13 -13.57 -18.93
N THR A 374 16.95 -13.56 -19.98
CA THR A 374 18.20 -12.80 -20.02
C THR A 374 17.93 -11.30 -20.06
N GLU A 375 17.00 -10.85 -20.91
CA GLU A 375 16.55 -9.45 -20.96
C GLU A 375 16.04 -8.98 -19.57
N LYS A 376 15.22 -9.80 -18.91
CA LYS A 376 14.75 -9.52 -17.53
C LYS A 376 15.91 -9.49 -16.52
N ALA A 377 16.86 -10.41 -16.62
CA ALA A 377 18.01 -10.48 -15.72
C ALA A 377 18.96 -9.28 -15.89
N GLU A 378 19.11 -8.77 -17.12
CA GLU A 378 19.89 -7.56 -17.42
C GLU A 378 19.21 -6.33 -16.79
N GLY A 379 17.90 -6.16 -16.99
CA GLY A 379 17.13 -5.10 -16.31
C GLY A 379 17.20 -5.19 -14.78
N PHE A 380 17.15 -6.41 -14.23
CA PHE A 380 17.37 -6.64 -12.79
C PHE A 380 18.78 -6.22 -12.35
N ALA A 381 19.82 -6.57 -13.11
CA ALA A 381 21.21 -6.25 -12.80
C ALA A 381 21.47 -4.75 -12.74
N GLU A 382 20.93 -4.02 -13.72
CA GLU A 382 21.16 -2.58 -13.89
C GLU A 382 20.34 -1.75 -12.90
N LYS A 383 19.06 -2.11 -12.71
CA LYS A 383 18.13 -1.28 -11.96
C LYS A 383 17.93 -1.75 -10.53
N GLN A 384 17.51 -3.00 -10.34
CA GLN A 384 16.97 -3.46 -9.06
C GLN A 384 18.04 -3.99 -8.11
N LEU A 385 19.04 -4.72 -8.63
CA LEU A 385 20.12 -5.30 -7.83
C LEU A 385 20.91 -4.26 -7.02
N PRO A 386 21.28 -3.08 -7.55
CA PRO A 386 21.94 -2.03 -6.75
C PRO A 386 21.08 -1.56 -5.58
N VAL A 387 19.77 -1.37 -5.81
CA VAL A 387 18.80 -0.99 -4.76
C VAL A 387 18.73 -2.06 -3.68
N LEU A 388 18.57 -3.32 -4.07
CA LEU A 388 18.44 -4.43 -3.11
C LEU A 388 19.71 -4.61 -2.26
N ARG A 389 20.90 -4.40 -2.85
CA ARG A 389 22.17 -4.39 -2.10
C ARG A 389 22.24 -3.22 -1.12
N ALA A 390 21.89 -2.02 -1.55
CA ALA A 390 21.89 -0.83 -0.69
C ALA A 390 20.92 -0.98 0.49
N LEU A 391 19.77 -1.62 0.25
CA LEU A 391 18.76 -1.93 1.27
C LEU A 391 19.10 -3.17 2.13
N GLY A 392 20.24 -3.82 1.90
CA GLY A 392 20.69 -4.99 2.64
C GLY A 392 19.80 -6.22 2.48
N VAL A 393 19.01 -6.28 1.40
CA VAL A 393 18.13 -7.41 1.08
C VAL A 393 18.95 -8.63 0.66
N ILE A 394 20.06 -8.41 -0.04
CA ILE A 394 20.96 -9.43 -0.60
C ILE A 394 22.38 -9.27 -0.08
#